data_AF-A0A1X0J0Z3-F1
#
_entry.id   AF-A0A1X0J0Z3-F1
#
_cell.length_a   1.000
_cell.length_b   1.000
_cell.length_c   1.000
_cell.angle_alpha   90.00
_cell.angle_beta   90.00
_cell.angle_gamma   90.00
#
_symmetry.space_group_name_H-M   'P 1'
#
loop_
_entity.id
_entity.type
_entity.pdbx_description
1 polymer ?
#
loop_
_entity_poly.entity_id
_entity_poly.type
_entity_poly.pdbx_seq_one_letter_code
_entity_poly.pdbx_strand_id
1 'polypeptide(L)' 'MFALFNEGGVGGAQERAGRLAVSSYVTWRCIASTNDLAEADIRAIVVTLEYWRATGQIEYRCRRIAESMQGVSP' A
#
# COMPACT_ATOMS: atom_id res chain seq x y z
N MET A 1 -5.44 -4.62 7.72
CA MET A 1 -4.89 -4.15 6.42
C MET A 1 -5.78 -3.11 5.75
N PHE A 2 -7.04 -3.38 5.39
CA PHE A 2 -7.90 -2.39 4.71
C PHE A 2 -8.10 -1.09 5.49
N ALA A 3 -8.27 -1.16 6.82
CA ALA A 3 -8.34 0.03 7.66
C ALA A 3 -7.06 0.89 7.54
N LEU A 4 -5.88 0.27 7.59
CA LEU A 4 -4.59 0.97 7.42
C LEU A 4 -4.44 1.59 6.03
N PHE A 5 -4.91 0.91 4.97
CA PHE A 5 -4.94 1.51 3.63
C PHE A 5 -5.92 2.69 3.54
N ASN A 6 -7.08 2.63 4.21
CA ASN A 6 -7.98 3.77 4.31
C ASN A 6 -7.30 4.96 5.02
N GLU A 7 -6.61 4.72 6.13
CA GLU A 7 -5.81 5.74 6.83
C GLU A 7 -4.68 6.28 5.95
N GLY A 8 -4.10 5.42 5.09
CA GLY A 8 -3.14 5.81 4.07
C GLY A 8 -3.72 6.57 2.88
N GLY A 9 -5.04 6.81 2.84
CA GLY A 9 -5.72 7.47 1.74
C GLY A 9 -5.93 6.60 0.49
N VAL A 10 -5.68 5.28 0.56
CA VAL A 10 -5.74 4.35 -0.58
C VAL A 10 -6.74 3.19 -0.39
N GLY A 11 -7.71 3.31 0.50
CA GLY A 11 -8.58 2.16 0.87
C GLY A 11 -9.92 2.04 0.11
N GLY A 12 -10.31 3.03 -0.70
CA GLY A 12 -11.57 3.02 -1.46
C GLY A 12 -11.61 2.02 -2.63
N ALA A 13 -12.79 1.74 -3.19
CA ALA A 13 -12.94 0.83 -4.34
C ALA A 13 -12.19 1.32 -5.59
N GLN A 14 -12.20 2.63 -5.82
CA GLN A 14 -11.46 3.30 -6.91
C GLN A 14 -9.93 3.33 -6.67
N GLU A 15 -9.49 3.09 -5.44
CA GLU A 15 -8.09 3.13 -4.99
C GLU A 15 -7.42 1.74 -5.02
N ARG A 16 -8.03 0.73 -5.66
CA ARG A 16 -7.48 -0.63 -5.74
C ARG A 16 -6.05 -0.64 -6.28
N ALA A 17 -5.77 0.16 -7.31
CA ALA A 17 -4.44 0.30 -7.88
C ALA A 17 -3.43 0.86 -6.85
N GLY A 18 -3.85 1.82 -6.02
CA GLY A 18 -3.03 2.37 -4.93
C GLY A 18 -2.64 1.32 -3.90
N ARG A 19 -3.58 0.47 -3.47
CA ARG A 19 -3.25 -0.65 -2.55
C ARG A 19 -2.30 -1.65 -3.16
N LEU A 20 -2.50 -2.00 -4.42
CA LEU A 20 -1.63 -2.95 -5.12
C LEU A 20 -0.23 -2.36 -5.32
N ALA A 21 -0.11 -1.06 -5.61
CA ALA A 21 1.17 -0.36 -5.67
C ALA A 21 1.89 -0.38 -4.31
N VAL A 22 1.21 -0.01 -3.22
CA VAL A 22 1.80 -0.04 -1.88
C VAL A 22 2.19 -1.47 -1.47
N SER A 23 1.33 -2.45 -1.75
CA SER A 23 1.63 -3.86 -1.50
C SER A 23 2.88 -4.29 -2.28
N SER A 24 2.95 -3.95 -3.57
CA SER A 24 4.08 -4.27 -4.44
C SER A 24 5.39 -3.64 -3.96
N TYR A 25 5.31 -2.39 -3.49
CA TYR A 25 6.45 -1.67 -2.93
C TYR A 25 6.98 -2.34 -1.66
N VAL A 26 6.09 -2.68 -0.71
CA VAL A 26 6.50 -3.28 0.56
C VAL A 26 7.09 -4.67 0.37
N THR A 27 6.55 -5.46 -0.55
CA THR A 27 7.00 -6.83 -0.81
C THR A 27 8.14 -6.91 -1.83
N TRP A 28 8.55 -5.78 -2.44
CA TRP A 28 9.46 -5.74 -3.60
C TRP A 28 9.10 -6.73 -4.71
N ARG A 29 7.80 -6.90 -4.98
CA ARG A 29 7.26 -7.84 -5.96
C ARG A 29 6.12 -7.19 -6.72
N CYS A 30 5.89 -7.55 -7.98
CA CYS A 30 4.71 -7.10 -8.70
C CYS A 30 3.47 -7.88 -8.20
N ILE A 31 2.56 -7.20 -7.52
CA ILE A 31 1.30 -7.76 -7.03
C ILE A 31 0.16 -7.21 -7.90
N ALA A 32 -0.37 -8.04 -8.79
CA ALA A 32 -1.47 -7.66 -9.68
C ALA A 32 -2.85 -7.91 -9.03
N SER A 33 -2.90 -8.83 -8.07
CA SER A 33 -4.10 -9.17 -7.32
C SER A 33 -3.79 -9.50 -5.87
N THR A 34 -4.77 -9.31 -4.99
CA THR A 34 -4.69 -9.77 -3.60
C THR A 34 -4.58 -11.29 -3.47
N ASN A 35 -4.94 -12.04 -4.51
CA ASN A 35 -4.76 -13.50 -4.56
C ASN A 35 -3.29 -13.92 -4.69
N ASP A 36 -2.40 -12.99 -5.09
CA ASP A 36 -0.96 -13.24 -5.25
C ASP A 36 -0.20 -13.12 -3.91
N LEU A 37 -0.89 -12.67 -2.85
CA LEU A 37 -0.30 -12.43 -1.54
C LEU A 37 -0.27 -13.71 -0.71
N ALA A 38 0.94 -14.15 -0.36
CA ALA A 38 1.12 -15.15 0.67
C ALA A 38 0.90 -14.54 2.06
N GLU A 39 0.71 -15.39 3.07
CA GLU A 39 0.54 -14.95 4.46
C GLU A 39 1.74 -14.12 4.95
N ALA A 40 2.95 -14.45 4.50
CA ALA A 40 4.16 -13.68 4.79
C ALA A 40 4.12 -12.27 4.18
N ASP A 41 3.61 -12.13 2.95
CA ASP A 41 3.44 -10.83 2.29
C ASP A 41 2.43 -9.97 3.07
N ILE A 42 1.30 -10.58 3.47
CA ILE A 42 0.26 -9.92 4.27
C ILE A 42 0.84 -9.40 5.59
N ARG A 43 1.64 -10.22 6.29
CA ARG A 43 2.32 -9.81 7.52
C ARG A 43 3.27 -8.64 7.28
N ALA A 44 4.12 -8.72 6.27
CA ALA A 44 5.07 -7.65 5.94
C ALA A 44 4.36 -6.32 5.65
N ILE A 45 3.28 -6.36 4.87
CA ILE A 45 2.43 -5.20 4.57
C ILE A 45 1.83 -4.63 5.85
N VAL A 46 1.20 -5.44 6.69
CA VAL A 46 0.57 -4.97 7.92
C VAL A 46 1.58 -4.33 8.87
N VAL A 47 2.72 -5.00 9.13
CA VAL A 47 3.77 -4.47 10.03
C VAL A 47 4.30 -3.13 9.51
N THR A 48 4.52 -3.03 8.20
CA THR A 48 5.03 -1.81 7.59
C THR A 48 4.04 -0.66 7.69
N LEU A 49 2.75 -0.93 7.43
CA LEU A 49 1.70 0.09 7.54
C LEU A 49 1.51 0.55 8.99
N GLU A 50 1.53 -0.36 9.97
CA GLU A 50 1.47 -0.01 11.39
C GLU A 50 2.67 0.83 11.81
N TYR A 51 3.88 0.51 11.32
CA TYR A 51 5.06 1.33 11.56
C TYR A 51 4.92 2.75 10.98
N TRP A 52 4.43 2.88 9.74
CA TRP A 52 4.17 4.19 9.15
C TRP A 52 3.09 4.96 9.89
N ARG A 53 2.06 4.27 10.40
CA ARG A 53 1.02 4.87 11.23
C ARG A 53 1.60 5.41 12.53
N ALA A 54 2.36 4.59 13.25
CA ALA A 54 3.00 4.94 14.51
C ALA A 54 3.97 6.13 14.38
N THR A 55 4.56 6.30 13.20
CA THR A 55 5.46 7.42 12.90
C THR A 55 4.76 8.63 12.26
N GLY A 56 3.43 8.60 12.08
CA GLY A 56 2.65 9.68 11.47
C GLY A 56 2.87 9.85 9.96
N GLN A 57 3.39 8.83 9.27
CA GLN A 57 3.79 8.88 7.86
C GLN A 57 2.90 8.05 6.92
N ILE A 58 1.87 7.36 7.44
CA ILE A 58 1.07 6.41 6.66
C ILE A 58 0.41 7.05 5.43
N GLU A 59 -0.21 8.22 5.59
CA GLU A 59 -0.87 8.94 4.50
C GLU A 59 0.13 9.39 3.43
N TYR A 60 1.20 10.09 3.83
CA TYR A 60 2.24 10.58 2.92
C TYR A 60 2.89 9.45 2.12
N ARG A 61 3.29 8.36 2.79
CA ARG A 61 3.98 7.25 2.13
C ARG A 61 3.06 6.49 1.18
N CYS A 62 1.84 6.17 1.61
CA CYS A 62 0.89 5.44 0.77
C CYS A 62 0.53 6.24 -0.49
N ARG A 63 0.23 7.54 -0.38
CA ARG A 63 -0.07 8.40 -1.55
C ARG A 63 1.11 8.51 -2.49
N ARG A 64 2.30 8.86 -1.98
CA ARG A 64 3.50 9.00 -2.81
C ARG A 64 3.83 7.72 -3.58
N ILE A 65 3.70 6.56 -2.94
CA ILE A 65 3.92 5.27 -3.60
C ILE A 65 2.87 5.04 -4.68
N ALA A 66 1.59 5.22 -4.36
CA ALA A 66 0.48 5.06 -5.31
C ALA A 66 0.64 5.94 -6.55
N GLU A 67 1.02 7.22 -6.36
CA GLU A 67 1.26 8.18 -7.45
C GLU A 67 2.50 7.81 -8.28
N SER A 68 3.63 7.50 -7.61
CA SER A 68 4.90 7.18 -8.29
C SER A 68 4.82 5.93 -9.18
N MET A 69 4.04 4.92 -8.78
CA MET A 69 3.88 3.68 -9.53
C MET A 69 2.81 3.76 -10.62
N GLN A 70 1.95 4.77 -10.60
CA GLN A 70 0.93 5.01 -11.63
C GLN A 70 1.43 5.94 -12.76
N GLY A 71 2.68 6.41 -12.70
CA GLY A 71 3.28 7.17 -13.79
C GLY A 71 2.75 8.59 -13.96
N VAL A 72 2.25 9.21 -12.89
CA VAL A 72 1.90 10.63 -12.91
C VAL A 72 3.20 11.44 -12.86
N SER A 73 3.75 11.76 -14.04
CA SER A 73 4.60 12.96 -14.18
C SER A 73 3.72 14.19 -13.93
N PRO A 74 4.24 15.22 -13.22
CA PRO A 74 3.48 16.43 -12.90
C PRO A 74 3.00 17.17 -14.15
#